data_AF-A0A3N7D2Q7-F1
#
_entry.id   AF-A0A3N7D2Q7-F1
#
_cell.length_a   1.000
_cell.length_b   1.000
_cell.length_c   1.000
_cell.angle_alpha   90.00
_cell.angle_beta   90.00
_cell.angle_gamma   90.00
#
_symmetry.space_group_name_H-M   'P 1'
#
loop_
_entity.id
_entity.type
_entity.pdbx_description
1 polymer ?
#
loop_
_entity_poly.entity_id
_entity_poly.type
_entity_poly.pdbx_seq_one_letter_code
_entity_poly.pdbx_strand_id
1 'polypeptide(L)'
;MSLNNNVPISQHTGNGVTTSFLYDFKIFLASDLVVEVDGVVKTLNVDYSITGIGNDTGDVIFTVAPATGTAILLYRAVAFSRSIEYQYQGALPSVVVNRDIERLWMAAQELQTKVVRSFQLPLSVSGIDVTLPTPVAGRAVKWNATGTALIYSDLDPDEIAAAAAASAQAALDSQNASASSAGQANTDRLAAEQAAQAAVAAAASIDPADLVHKSGDETIQGVKTHTASPIVPDLADGDATTKAANAKFVQRAIALSGRKPGDLFDTASPRAPTGSLIVPVSASNISRSAYPTLFNAITIQTTGSTTNANNTLTAVGSTVGVEIGYPISGPGIQAGTTVTGKTANTITLSLNANATAAGVAIVIAPWGVGDGVSTFGMPYCPVGYTFVQASANLGTATVGEVIAHTHPAQIRGGSSPDQDGTGRGSLISVTGSTGGPANLAAGMRVTKCIQYL
;
A
#
# COMPACT_ATOMS: atom_id res chain seq x y z
N MET A 1 -28.83 46.81 -56.76
CA MET A 1 -28.96 45.46 -56.18
C MET A 1 -28.80 45.63 -54.68
N SER A 2 -29.50 44.83 -53.90
CA SER A 2 -29.38 44.80 -52.43
C SER A 2 -28.77 43.47 -52.04
N LEU A 3 -27.83 43.48 -51.09
CA LEU A 3 -27.29 42.25 -50.52
C LEU A 3 -28.38 41.54 -49.71
N ASN A 4 -28.59 40.24 -49.95
CA ASN A 4 -29.55 39.44 -49.18
C ASN A 4 -29.08 39.25 -47.73
N ASN A 5 -30.04 39.14 -46.81
CA ASN A 5 -29.78 38.92 -45.39
C ASN A 5 -29.69 37.41 -45.07
N ASN A 6 -28.76 36.72 -45.73
CA ASN A 6 -28.48 35.30 -45.50
C ASN A 6 -27.19 35.16 -44.70
N VAL A 7 -27.10 34.10 -43.89
CA VAL A 7 -25.84 33.71 -43.26
C VAL A 7 -24.95 33.14 -44.38
N PRO A 8 -23.75 33.71 -44.64
CA PRO A 8 -22.95 33.35 -45.82
C PRO A 8 -22.16 32.06 -45.60
N ILE A 9 -22.87 30.97 -45.30
CA ILE A 9 -22.36 29.64 -45.01
C ILE A 9 -23.28 28.60 -45.65
N SER A 10 -22.71 27.68 -46.42
CA SER A 10 -23.40 26.52 -46.96
C SER A 10 -22.64 25.25 -46.56
N GLN A 11 -23.38 24.22 -46.11
CA GLN A 11 -22.81 22.94 -45.65
C GLN A 11 -23.36 21.80 -46.49
N HIS A 12 -22.47 20.88 -46.88
CA HIS A 12 -22.81 19.68 -47.65
C HIS A 12 -22.05 18.46 -47.13
N THR A 13 -22.49 17.28 -47.56
CA THR A 13 -21.80 16.01 -47.28
C THR A 13 -21.40 15.34 -48.60
N GLY A 14 -20.13 14.95 -48.70
CA GLY A 14 -19.61 14.21 -49.85
C GLY A 14 -20.26 12.83 -49.97
N ASN A 15 -20.51 12.40 -51.20
CA ASN A 15 -21.06 11.08 -51.52
C ASN A 15 -20.13 10.26 -52.44
N GLY A 16 -18.90 10.74 -52.67
CA GLY A 16 -17.91 10.12 -53.56
C GLY A 16 -18.19 10.25 -55.05
N VAL A 17 -19.27 10.95 -55.45
CA VAL A 17 -19.70 11.04 -56.87
C VAL A 17 -19.99 12.47 -57.31
N THR A 18 -20.72 13.25 -56.51
CA THR A 18 -21.09 14.63 -56.81
C THR A 18 -19.87 15.54 -56.70
N THR A 19 -19.61 16.34 -57.73
CA THR A 19 -18.52 17.31 -57.77
C THR A 19 -18.98 18.76 -57.62
N SER A 20 -20.26 19.06 -57.88
CA SER A 20 -20.82 20.41 -57.81
C SER A 20 -21.64 20.59 -56.53
N PHE A 21 -21.31 21.62 -55.76
CA PHE A 21 -21.99 21.98 -54.52
C PHE A 21 -22.34 23.46 -54.54
N LEU A 22 -23.61 23.76 -54.33
CA LEU A 22 -24.12 25.13 -54.39
C LEU A 22 -23.74 25.94 -53.15
N TYR A 23 -23.55 27.24 -53.34
CA TYR A 23 -23.56 28.25 -52.28
C TYR A 23 -24.66 29.28 -52.56
N ASP A 24 -25.33 29.75 -51.50
CA ASP A 24 -26.56 30.55 -51.55
C ASP A 24 -26.37 32.00 -51.04
N PHE A 25 -25.16 32.53 -51.23
CA PHE A 25 -24.78 33.88 -50.85
C PHE A 25 -23.87 34.54 -51.89
N LYS A 26 -23.91 35.88 -51.93
CA LYS A 26 -23.11 36.66 -52.88
C LYS A 26 -21.63 36.75 -52.50
N ILE A 27 -20.75 36.58 -53.49
CA ILE A 27 -19.31 36.85 -53.42
C ILE A 27 -18.90 37.82 -54.56
N PHE A 28 -17.95 38.72 -54.30
CA PHE A 28 -17.47 39.67 -55.33
C PHE A 28 -16.16 39.25 -56.00
N LEU A 29 -15.32 38.54 -55.27
CA LEU A 29 -14.07 37.98 -55.76
C LEU A 29 -14.04 36.48 -55.44
N ALA A 30 -13.35 35.69 -56.26
CA ALA A 30 -13.15 34.28 -55.98
C ALA A 30 -12.39 34.04 -54.65
N SER A 31 -11.54 34.99 -54.25
CA SER A 31 -10.82 34.98 -52.97
C SER A 31 -11.70 35.26 -51.75
N ASP A 32 -12.92 35.77 -51.95
CA ASP A 32 -13.86 36.04 -50.86
C ASP A 32 -14.59 34.74 -50.43
N LEU A 33 -14.38 33.59 -51.12
CA LEU A 33 -14.95 32.29 -50.78
C LEU A 33 -13.87 31.35 -50.25
N VAL A 34 -14.12 30.75 -49.08
CA VAL A 34 -13.30 29.66 -48.53
C VAL A 34 -14.06 28.35 -48.63
N VAL A 35 -13.36 27.30 -49.06
CA VAL A 35 -13.88 25.94 -49.18
C VAL A 35 -13.04 25.03 -48.31
N GLU A 36 -13.68 24.32 -47.40
CA GLU A 36 -13.07 23.31 -46.54
C GLU A 36 -13.68 21.93 -46.81
N VAL A 37 -12.85 20.89 -46.75
CA VAL A 37 -13.29 19.50 -46.71
C VAL A 37 -12.66 18.84 -45.49
N ASP A 38 -13.48 18.31 -44.58
CA ASP A 38 -13.08 17.77 -43.27
C ASP A 38 -12.18 18.73 -42.46
N GLY A 39 -12.50 20.03 -42.51
CA GLY A 39 -11.76 21.08 -41.80
C GLY A 39 -10.43 21.47 -42.44
N VAL A 40 -10.11 20.93 -43.63
CA VAL A 40 -8.91 21.31 -44.40
C VAL A 40 -9.29 22.26 -45.53
N VAL A 41 -8.70 23.47 -45.51
CA VAL A 41 -8.88 24.48 -46.57
C VAL A 41 -8.35 23.95 -47.91
N LYS A 42 -9.15 24.09 -48.96
CA LYS A 42 -8.82 23.70 -50.33
C LYS A 42 -8.34 24.90 -51.15
N THR A 43 -7.59 24.61 -52.20
CA THR A 43 -6.95 25.63 -53.06
C THR A 43 -7.76 25.84 -54.34
N LEU A 44 -8.20 27.08 -54.57
CA LEU A 44 -8.86 27.49 -55.81
C LEU A 44 -7.97 27.23 -57.04
N ASN A 45 -8.57 26.74 -58.13
CA ASN A 45 -7.94 26.34 -59.39
C ASN A 45 -7.02 25.11 -59.32
N VAL A 46 -6.93 24.46 -58.17
CA VAL A 46 -6.24 23.18 -57.99
C VAL A 46 -7.27 22.13 -57.58
N ASP A 47 -7.90 22.34 -56.43
CA ASP A 47 -8.85 21.41 -55.84
C ASP A 47 -10.29 21.65 -56.32
N TYR A 48 -10.63 22.89 -56.66
CA TYR A 48 -11.96 23.29 -57.11
C TYR A 48 -11.95 24.55 -57.98
N SER A 49 -13.07 24.79 -58.65
CA SER A 49 -13.38 26.04 -59.37
C SER A 49 -14.70 26.62 -58.87
N ILE A 50 -14.93 27.91 -59.12
CA ILE A 50 -16.11 28.65 -58.66
C ILE A 50 -16.89 29.19 -59.85
N THR A 51 -18.21 29.04 -59.83
CA THR A 51 -19.15 29.72 -60.73
C THR A 51 -20.02 30.69 -59.93
N GLY A 52 -20.75 31.59 -60.59
CA GLY A 52 -21.72 32.47 -59.91
C GLY A 52 -21.12 33.66 -59.15
N ILE A 53 -19.87 34.04 -59.42
CA ILE A 53 -19.26 35.27 -58.86
C ILE A 53 -20.10 36.48 -59.26
N GLY A 54 -20.43 37.34 -58.29
CA GLY A 54 -21.25 38.53 -58.48
C GLY A 54 -22.76 38.28 -58.41
N ASN A 55 -23.21 37.02 -58.34
CA ASN A 55 -24.61 36.62 -58.17
C ASN A 55 -24.89 36.21 -56.72
N ASP A 56 -26.16 36.16 -56.32
CA ASP A 56 -26.57 35.72 -54.98
C ASP A 56 -26.46 34.20 -54.75
N THR A 57 -26.15 33.44 -55.80
CA THR A 57 -25.94 31.99 -55.77
C THR A 57 -24.82 31.61 -56.74
N GLY A 58 -24.16 30.49 -56.49
CA GLY A 58 -23.20 29.89 -57.42
C GLY A 58 -22.81 28.48 -56.99
N ASP A 59 -21.84 27.89 -57.68
CA ASP A 59 -21.37 26.54 -57.40
C ASP A 59 -19.87 26.50 -57.15
N VAL A 60 -19.47 25.62 -56.24
CA VAL A 60 -18.11 25.10 -56.11
C VAL A 60 -18.06 23.75 -56.82
N ILE A 61 -17.21 23.65 -57.83
CA ILE A 61 -17.00 22.43 -58.63
C ILE A 61 -15.63 21.86 -58.30
N PHE A 62 -15.60 20.75 -57.59
CA PHE A 62 -14.36 20.04 -57.24
C PHE A 62 -13.76 19.31 -58.45
N THR A 63 -12.43 19.32 -58.55
CA THR A 63 -11.67 18.55 -59.56
C THR A 63 -11.77 17.04 -59.32
N VAL A 64 -11.93 16.63 -58.05
CA VAL A 64 -12.16 15.25 -57.62
C VAL A 64 -13.34 15.25 -56.65
N ALA A 65 -14.32 14.36 -56.86
CA ALA A 65 -15.48 14.27 -55.99
C ALA A 65 -15.06 14.02 -54.52
N PRO A 66 -15.52 14.85 -53.56
CA PRO A 66 -15.26 14.60 -52.15
C PRO A 66 -15.79 13.23 -51.73
N ALA A 67 -14.98 12.49 -50.96
CA ALA A 67 -15.29 11.11 -50.59
C ALA A 67 -16.58 11.01 -49.77
N THR A 68 -17.16 9.80 -49.72
CA THR A 68 -18.40 9.59 -48.97
C THR A 68 -18.21 9.89 -47.49
N GLY A 69 -19.07 10.74 -46.94
CA GLY A 69 -19.08 11.11 -45.53
C GLY A 69 -18.18 12.29 -45.16
N THR A 70 -17.40 12.85 -46.10
CA THR A 70 -16.58 14.04 -45.81
C THR A 70 -17.45 15.29 -45.68
N ALA A 71 -17.25 16.10 -44.65
CA ALA A 71 -17.98 17.34 -44.46
C ALA A 71 -17.41 18.44 -45.37
N ILE A 72 -18.27 19.11 -46.14
CA ILE A 72 -17.89 20.20 -47.04
C ILE A 72 -18.48 21.49 -46.48
N LEU A 73 -17.63 22.48 -46.21
CA LEU A 73 -18.02 23.78 -45.70
C LEU A 73 -17.61 24.87 -46.69
N LEU A 74 -18.59 25.67 -47.12
CA LEU A 74 -18.39 26.81 -48.02
C LEU A 74 -18.81 28.03 -47.23
N TYR A 75 -17.93 29.02 -47.10
CA TYR A 75 -18.29 30.24 -46.41
C TYR A 75 -17.56 31.45 -46.98
N ARG A 76 -18.20 32.61 -46.83
CA ARG A 76 -17.59 33.87 -47.26
C ARG A 76 -16.62 34.41 -46.22
N ALA A 77 -15.47 34.86 -46.68
CA ALA A 77 -14.46 35.56 -45.89
C ALA A 77 -13.95 36.77 -46.69
N VAL A 78 -14.63 37.90 -46.57
CA VAL A 78 -14.23 39.16 -47.21
C VAL A 78 -13.01 39.74 -46.48
N ALA A 79 -11.96 40.05 -47.24
CA ALA A 79 -10.83 40.78 -46.70
C ALA A 79 -11.25 42.18 -46.20
N PHE A 80 -10.90 42.51 -44.94
CA PHE A 80 -11.10 43.84 -44.33
C PHE A 80 -10.15 44.88 -44.94
N SER A 81 -10.44 45.24 -46.19
CA SER A 81 -9.69 46.23 -46.95
C SER A 81 -10.64 46.99 -47.86
N ARG A 82 -10.32 48.25 -48.09
CA ARG A 82 -11.03 49.11 -49.04
C ARG A 82 -10.06 49.48 -50.15
N SER A 83 -10.35 49.01 -51.36
CA SER A 83 -9.50 49.22 -52.55
C SER A 83 -10.04 50.28 -53.50
N ILE A 84 -11.16 50.93 -53.15
CA ILE A 84 -11.81 51.95 -53.98
C ILE A 84 -11.51 53.33 -53.41
N GLU A 85 -10.89 54.18 -54.22
CA GLU A 85 -10.68 55.59 -53.93
C GLU A 85 -11.61 56.43 -54.82
N TYR A 86 -12.53 57.17 -54.20
CA TYR A 86 -13.39 58.10 -54.94
C TYR A 86 -12.61 59.34 -55.34
N GLN A 87 -12.73 59.74 -56.60
CA GLN A 87 -12.10 60.94 -57.11
C GLN A 87 -12.77 62.19 -56.52
N TYR A 88 -11.96 63.15 -56.07
CA TYR A 88 -12.46 64.45 -55.64
C TYR A 88 -13.14 65.17 -56.80
N GLN A 89 -14.39 65.61 -56.61
CA GLN A 89 -15.23 66.24 -57.65
C GLN A 89 -15.51 65.34 -58.88
N GLY A 90 -15.23 64.03 -58.78
CA GLY A 90 -15.53 63.06 -59.82
C GLY A 90 -16.99 62.60 -59.79
N ALA A 91 -17.44 62.00 -60.90
CA ALA A 91 -18.71 61.28 -60.90
C ALA A 91 -18.66 60.12 -59.87
N LEU A 92 -19.80 59.81 -59.25
CA LEU A 92 -19.98 58.66 -58.37
C LEU A 92 -20.87 57.62 -59.07
N PRO A 93 -20.30 56.72 -59.90
CA PRO A 93 -21.09 55.67 -60.53
C PRO A 93 -21.72 54.78 -59.45
N SER A 94 -23.04 54.61 -59.53
CA SER A 94 -23.79 53.81 -58.56
C SER A 94 -23.28 52.39 -58.44
N VAL A 95 -22.74 51.79 -59.51
CA VAL A 95 -22.11 50.45 -59.47
C VAL A 95 -20.87 50.40 -58.57
N VAL A 96 -20.04 51.44 -58.58
CA VAL A 96 -18.82 51.51 -57.76
C VAL A 96 -19.20 51.74 -56.30
N VAL A 97 -20.13 52.69 -56.07
CA VAL A 97 -20.61 53.02 -54.72
C VAL A 97 -21.35 51.85 -54.08
N ASN A 98 -22.26 51.21 -54.80
CA ASN A 98 -22.99 50.06 -54.29
C ASN A 98 -22.05 48.89 -53.98
N ARG A 99 -21.05 48.61 -54.82
CA ARG A 99 -20.09 47.54 -54.56
C ARG A 99 -19.24 47.81 -53.31
N ASP A 100 -18.81 49.05 -53.10
CA ASP A 100 -18.04 49.47 -51.92
C ASP A 100 -18.86 49.31 -50.64
N ILE A 101 -20.13 49.76 -50.64
CA ILE A 101 -21.05 49.64 -49.50
C ILE A 101 -21.46 48.18 -49.26
N GLU A 102 -21.77 47.41 -50.31
CA GLU A 102 -22.13 45.99 -50.20
C GLU A 102 -20.96 45.18 -49.60
N ARG A 103 -19.71 45.48 -49.97
CA ARG A 103 -18.53 44.79 -49.40
C ARG A 103 -18.39 45.08 -47.91
N LEU A 104 -18.64 46.32 -47.47
CA LEU A 104 -18.68 46.65 -46.04
C LEU A 104 -19.81 45.89 -45.32
N TRP A 105 -20.97 45.76 -45.95
CA TRP A 105 -22.09 45.03 -45.37
C TRP A 105 -21.84 43.53 -45.26
N MET A 106 -21.15 42.94 -46.25
CA MET A 106 -20.68 41.56 -46.16
C MET A 106 -19.70 41.35 -44.99
N ALA A 107 -18.74 42.25 -44.82
CA ALA A 107 -17.80 42.20 -43.71
C ALA A 107 -18.51 42.34 -42.36
N ALA A 108 -19.56 43.18 -42.27
CA ALA A 108 -20.40 43.30 -41.08
C ALA A 108 -21.19 42.02 -40.78
N GLN A 109 -21.78 41.38 -41.80
CA GLN A 109 -22.46 40.08 -41.66
C GLN A 109 -21.50 38.99 -41.16
N GLU A 110 -20.25 38.99 -41.65
CA GLU A 110 -19.21 38.05 -41.22
C GLU A 110 -18.76 38.31 -39.77
N LEU A 111 -18.60 39.57 -39.37
CA LEU A 111 -18.34 39.92 -37.98
C LEU A 111 -19.47 39.49 -37.07
N GLN A 112 -20.73 39.74 -37.44
CA GLN A 112 -21.89 39.29 -36.68
C GLN A 112 -21.90 37.76 -36.54
N THR A 113 -21.60 37.04 -37.62
CA THR A 113 -21.49 35.58 -37.66
C THR A 113 -20.42 35.05 -36.70
N LYS A 114 -19.27 35.74 -36.62
CA LYS A 114 -18.17 35.43 -35.67
C LYS A 114 -18.54 35.76 -34.23
N VAL A 115 -19.12 36.93 -33.98
CA VAL A 115 -19.54 37.37 -32.63
C VAL A 115 -20.62 36.46 -32.06
N VAL A 116 -21.60 36.02 -32.86
CA VAL A 116 -22.64 35.06 -32.43
C VAL A 116 -22.06 33.67 -32.10
N ARG A 117 -20.91 33.31 -32.68
CA ARG A 117 -20.20 32.04 -32.40
C ARG A 117 -19.09 32.18 -31.34
N SER A 118 -18.96 33.35 -30.73
CA SER A 118 -18.01 33.60 -29.65
C SER A 118 -18.70 33.52 -28.28
N PHE A 119 -17.93 33.41 -27.20
CA PHE A 119 -18.47 33.55 -25.85
C PHE A 119 -18.99 34.97 -25.65
N GLN A 120 -20.28 35.10 -25.33
CA GLN A 120 -20.91 36.39 -25.08
C GLN A 120 -21.19 36.58 -23.59
N LEU A 121 -20.92 37.78 -23.09
CA LEU A 121 -21.43 38.20 -21.79
C LEU A 121 -22.85 38.77 -21.93
N PRO A 122 -23.71 38.61 -20.91
CA PRO A 122 -24.97 39.34 -20.84
C PRO A 122 -24.74 40.86 -20.86
N LEU A 123 -25.65 41.60 -21.50
CA LEU A 123 -25.57 43.07 -21.59
C LEU A 123 -25.60 43.79 -20.23
N SER A 124 -26.11 43.14 -19.19
CA SER A 124 -26.15 43.66 -17.82
C SER A 124 -24.79 43.62 -17.11
N VAL A 125 -23.79 42.94 -17.68
CA VAL A 125 -22.48 42.74 -17.07
C VAL A 125 -21.50 43.80 -17.58
N SER A 126 -20.81 44.47 -16.66
CA SER A 126 -19.76 45.45 -16.95
C SER A 126 -18.62 45.35 -15.93
N GLY A 127 -17.43 45.87 -16.27
CA GLY A 127 -16.29 45.89 -15.35
C GLY A 127 -15.60 44.54 -15.10
N ILE A 128 -15.80 43.56 -15.99
CA ILE A 128 -15.17 42.23 -15.94
C ILE A 128 -14.10 42.14 -17.02
N ASP A 129 -12.94 41.55 -16.69
CA ASP A 129 -11.90 41.22 -17.67
C ASP A 129 -12.18 39.85 -18.32
N VAL A 130 -12.45 39.86 -19.62
CA VAL A 130 -12.71 38.66 -20.42
C VAL A 130 -11.57 38.31 -21.36
N THR A 131 -10.41 38.93 -21.18
CA THR A 131 -9.21 38.59 -21.93
C THR A 131 -8.75 37.19 -21.52
N LEU A 132 -8.68 36.26 -22.47
CA LEU A 132 -8.17 34.92 -22.19
C LEU A 132 -6.67 35.01 -21.83
N PRO A 133 -6.22 34.40 -20.72
CA PRO A 133 -4.81 34.31 -20.40
C PRO A 133 -4.06 33.40 -21.39
N THR A 134 -2.72 33.48 -21.40
CA THR A 134 -1.85 32.64 -22.24
C THR A 134 -2.23 31.16 -22.09
N PRO A 135 -2.57 30.44 -23.19
CA PRO A 135 -3.01 29.05 -23.14
C PRO A 135 -2.02 28.14 -22.42
N VAL A 136 -2.54 27.30 -21.51
CA VAL A 136 -1.79 26.24 -20.83
C VAL A 136 -2.46 24.90 -21.13
N ALA A 137 -1.69 23.93 -21.60
CA ALA A 137 -2.19 22.60 -21.94
C ALA A 137 -2.83 21.90 -20.71
N GLY A 138 -3.95 21.21 -20.91
CA GLY A 138 -4.67 20.48 -19.86
C GLY A 138 -5.45 21.36 -18.88
N ARG A 139 -5.45 22.69 -19.04
CA ARG A 139 -6.17 23.59 -18.12
C ARG A 139 -7.48 24.10 -18.69
N ALA A 140 -8.53 24.05 -17.88
CA ALA A 140 -9.83 24.57 -18.24
C ALA A 140 -9.93 26.07 -17.93
N VAL A 141 -10.64 26.81 -18.78
CA VAL A 141 -11.00 28.21 -18.50
C VAL A 141 -12.10 28.23 -17.43
N LYS A 142 -11.91 29.01 -16.37
CA LYS A 142 -12.87 29.22 -15.27
C LYS A 142 -12.94 30.68 -14.88
N TRP A 143 -13.99 31.08 -14.18
CA TRP A 143 -14.00 32.36 -13.47
C TRP A 143 -13.07 32.29 -12.26
N ASN A 144 -12.40 33.41 -11.96
CA ASN A 144 -11.72 33.54 -10.68
C ASN A 144 -12.73 33.50 -9.51
N ALA A 145 -12.21 33.31 -8.29
CA ALA A 145 -13.06 33.19 -7.10
C ALA A 145 -13.98 34.40 -6.88
N THR A 146 -13.61 35.57 -7.38
CA THR A 146 -14.38 36.82 -7.27
C THR A 146 -15.34 37.07 -8.43
N GLY A 147 -15.34 36.23 -9.47
CA GLY A 147 -16.17 36.41 -10.67
C GLY A 147 -15.83 37.64 -11.53
N THR A 148 -14.60 38.16 -11.44
CA THR A 148 -14.18 39.41 -12.10
C THR A 148 -13.25 39.21 -13.29
N ALA A 149 -12.69 38.02 -13.46
CA ALA A 149 -11.82 37.69 -14.59
C ALA A 149 -11.87 36.20 -14.94
N LEU A 150 -11.58 35.88 -16.21
CA LEU A 150 -11.31 34.51 -16.66
C LEU A 150 -9.87 34.10 -16.29
N ILE A 151 -9.71 32.92 -15.72
CA ILE A 151 -8.42 32.31 -15.35
C ILE A 151 -8.41 30.83 -15.75
N TYR A 152 -7.25 30.18 -15.70
CA TYR A 152 -7.16 28.73 -15.88
C TYR A 152 -7.37 27.97 -14.57
N SER A 153 -7.84 26.72 -14.66
CA SER A 153 -7.89 25.80 -13.54
C SER A 153 -6.48 25.51 -13.00
N ASP A 154 -6.38 25.31 -11.68
CA ASP A 154 -5.11 25.02 -10.99
C ASP A 154 -4.66 23.58 -11.16
N LEU A 155 -5.58 22.70 -11.55
CA LEU A 155 -5.37 21.29 -11.84
C LEU A 155 -6.05 20.94 -13.16
N ASP A 156 -5.60 19.87 -13.79
CA ASP A 156 -6.25 19.31 -14.98
C ASP A 156 -7.55 18.60 -14.56
N PRO A 157 -8.73 19.01 -15.06
CA PRO A 157 -9.99 18.37 -14.71
C PRO A 157 -10.05 16.87 -15.05
N ASP A 158 -9.37 16.43 -16.12
CA ASP A 158 -9.38 15.03 -16.54
C ASP A 158 -8.54 14.17 -15.58
N GLU A 159 -7.42 14.70 -15.09
CA GLU A 159 -6.62 14.06 -14.04
C GLU A 159 -7.41 13.93 -12.73
N ILE A 160 -8.20 14.96 -12.37
CA ILE A 160 -9.04 14.93 -11.17
C ILE A 160 -10.16 13.90 -11.31
N ALA A 161 -10.78 13.79 -12.49
CA ALA A 161 -11.78 12.76 -12.76
C ALA A 161 -11.19 11.34 -12.64
N ALA A 162 -9.99 11.13 -13.20
CA ALA A 162 -9.28 9.86 -13.10
C ALA A 162 -8.92 9.51 -11.64
N ALA A 163 -8.41 10.48 -10.88
CA ALA A 163 -8.07 10.29 -9.46
C ALA A 163 -9.31 9.98 -8.61
N ALA A 164 -10.45 10.62 -8.88
CA ALA A 164 -11.72 10.33 -8.22
C ALA A 164 -12.21 8.90 -8.53
N ALA A 165 -12.12 8.46 -9.79
CA ALA A 165 -12.47 7.11 -10.20
C ALA A 165 -11.57 6.05 -9.52
N ALA A 166 -10.25 6.28 -9.48
CA ALA A 166 -9.30 5.41 -8.78
C ALA A 166 -9.60 5.31 -7.28
N SER A 167 -9.95 6.44 -6.66
CA SER A 167 -10.33 6.48 -5.24
C SER A 167 -11.60 5.67 -4.97
N ALA A 168 -12.60 5.75 -5.87
CA ALA A 168 -13.82 4.95 -5.77
C ALA A 168 -13.55 3.44 -5.91
N GLN A 169 -12.65 3.05 -6.82
CA GLN A 169 -12.26 1.65 -6.99
C GLN A 169 -11.54 1.10 -5.74
N ALA A 170 -10.60 1.86 -5.17
CA ALA A 170 -9.91 1.46 -3.95
C ALA A 170 -10.86 1.26 -2.75
N ALA A 171 -11.94 2.06 -2.67
CA ALA A 171 -12.99 1.88 -1.68
C ALA A 171 -13.78 0.59 -1.90
N LEU A 172 -14.10 0.26 -3.16
CA LEU A 172 -14.77 -1.00 -3.52
C LEU A 172 -13.88 -2.23 -3.20
N ASP A 173 -12.59 -2.15 -3.52
CA ASP A 173 -11.64 -3.22 -3.21
C ASP A 173 -11.53 -3.47 -1.70
N SER A 174 -11.52 -2.39 -0.92
CA SER A 174 -11.54 -2.46 0.55
C SER A 174 -12.81 -3.11 1.09
N GLN A 175 -13.98 -2.82 0.49
CA GLN A 175 -15.24 -3.48 0.84
C GLN A 175 -15.21 -4.97 0.52
N ASN A 176 -14.71 -5.37 -0.64
CA ASN A 176 -14.60 -6.76 -1.06
C ASN A 176 -13.63 -7.57 -0.19
N ALA A 177 -12.51 -6.95 0.21
CA ALA A 177 -11.56 -7.57 1.15
C ALA A 177 -12.19 -7.81 2.53
N SER A 178 -12.99 -6.86 3.02
CA SER A 178 -13.75 -7.00 4.26
C SER A 178 -14.79 -8.13 4.19
N ALA A 179 -15.57 -8.20 3.10
CA ALA A 179 -16.53 -9.27 2.86
C ALA A 179 -15.86 -10.65 2.79
N SER A 180 -14.70 -10.74 2.13
CA SER A 180 -13.92 -11.99 2.04
C SER A 180 -13.42 -12.43 3.42
N SER A 181 -12.94 -11.49 4.24
CA SER A 181 -12.50 -11.76 5.61
C SER A 181 -13.64 -12.28 6.49
N ALA A 182 -14.84 -11.71 6.36
CA ALA A 182 -16.03 -12.19 7.05
C ALA A 182 -16.46 -13.60 6.58
N GLY A 183 -16.35 -13.88 5.28
CA GLY A 183 -16.59 -15.22 4.72
C GLY A 183 -15.62 -16.27 5.26
N GLN A 184 -14.34 -15.92 5.38
CA GLN A 184 -13.32 -16.81 5.95
C GLN A 184 -13.62 -17.10 7.44
N ALA A 185 -13.96 -16.07 8.22
CA ALA A 185 -14.33 -16.25 9.63
C ALA A 185 -15.54 -17.19 9.81
N ASN A 186 -16.54 -17.11 8.93
CA ASN A 186 -17.67 -18.03 8.94
C ASN A 186 -17.28 -19.47 8.57
N THR A 187 -16.35 -19.63 7.63
CA THR A 187 -15.82 -20.95 7.25
C THR A 187 -15.06 -21.58 8.40
N ASP A 188 -14.21 -20.80 9.07
CA ASP A 188 -13.45 -21.25 10.24
C ASP A 188 -14.38 -21.64 11.40
N ARG A 189 -15.46 -20.88 11.63
CA ARG A 189 -16.51 -21.22 12.61
C ARG A 189 -17.19 -22.56 12.28
N LEU A 190 -17.61 -22.77 11.04
CA LEU A 190 -18.26 -24.02 10.63
C LEU A 190 -17.32 -25.22 10.74
N ALA A 191 -16.03 -25.05 10.40
CA ALA A 191 -15.02 -26.09 10.56
C ALA A 191 -14.83 -26.45 12.05
N ALA A 192 -14.84 -25.46 12.94
CA ALA A 192 -14.78 -25.69 14.39
C ALA A 192 -16.03 -26.42 14.92
N GLU A 193 -17.22 -26.06 14.45
CA GLU A 193 -18.48 -26.74 14.81
C GLU A 193 -18.51 -28.20 14.35
N GLN A 194 -18.06 -28.48 13.12
CA GLN A 194 -17.94 -29.85 12.61
C GLN A 194 -16.94 -30.67 13.42
N ALA A 195 -15.78 -30.09 13.77
CA ALA A 195 -14.80 -30.76 14.62
C ALA A 195 -15.37 -31.08 16.01
N ALA A 196 -16.16 -30.17 16.60
CA ALA A 196 -16.83 -30.40 17.88
C ALA A 196 -17.89 -31.53 17.78
N GLN A 197 -18.71 -31.55 16.73
CA GLN A 197 -19.70 -32.61 16.51
C GLN A 197 -19.04 -33.97 16.30
N ALA A 198 -17.93 -34.03 15.56
CA ALA A 198 -17.15 -35.25 15.37
C ALA A 198 -16.60 -35.79 16.70
N ALA A 199 -16.15 -34.92 17.60
CA ALA A 199 -15.69 -35.31 18.93
C ALA A 199 -16.81 -35.90 19.80
N VAL A 200 -18.01 -35.31 19.77
CA VAL A 200 -19.19 -35.84 20.48
C VAL A 200 -19.62 -37.20 19.92
N ALA A 201 -19.65 -37.34 18.59
CA ALA A 201 -19.99 -38.61 17.94
C ALA A 201 -18.98 -39.72 18.29
N ALA A 202 -17.68 -39.39 18.32
CA ALA A 202 -16.64 -40.32 18.74
C ALA A 202 -16.84 -40.76 20.21
N ALA A 203 -17.18 -39.83 21.11
CA ALA A 203 -17.48 -40.17 22.50
C ALA A 203 -18.73 -41.05 22.65
N ALA A 204 -19.77 -40.82 21.83
CA ALA A 204 -20.99 -41.63 21.84
C ALA A 204 -20.80 -43.04 21.23
N SER A 205 -19.78 -43.24 20.40
CA SER A 205 -19.44 -44.55 19.80
C SER A 205 -18.74 -45.50 20.75
N ILE A 206 -18.37 -45.04 21.96
CA ILE A 206 -17.74 -45.87 22.98
C ILE A 206 -18.79 -46.78 23.60
N ASP A 207 -18.61 -48.10 23.48
CA ASP A 207 -19.44 -49.09 24.17
C ASP A 207 -19.17 -48.99 25.69
N PRO A 208 -20.19 -48.72 26.53
CA PRO A 208 -20.03 -48.71 27.98
C PRO A 208 -19.42 -49.98 28.57
N ALA A 209 -19.59 -51.14 27.92
CA ALA A 209 -19.02 -52.41 28.38
C ALA A 209 -17.48 -52.48 28.25
N ASP A 210 -16.89 -51.66 27.38
CA ASP A 210 -15.44 -51.57 27.17
C ASP A 210 -14.75 -50.60 28.15
N LEU A 211 -15.53 -49.91 29.00
CA LEU A 211 -15.04 -48.99 30.01
C LEU A 211 -14.90 -49.70 31.37
N VAL A 212 -13.75 -49.55 32.03
CA VAL A 212 -13.59 -50.01 33.43
C VAL A 212 -14.44 -49.12 34.34
N HIS A 213 -15.59 -49.63 34.77
CA HIS A 213 -16.50 -48.91 35.67
C HIS A 213 -15.86 -48.75 37.07
N LYS A 214 -15.94 -47.53 37.63
CA LYS A 214 -15.62 -47.29 39.06
C LYS A 214 -16.74 -47.71 40.02
N SER A 215 -17.85 -48.21 39.51
CA SER A 215 -18.96 -48.73 40.34
C SER A 215 -19.68 -49.86 39.61
N GLY A 216 -19.66 -51.05 40.24
CA GLY A 216 -20.34 -52.26 39.80
C GLY A 216 -19.76 -53.49 40.52
N ASP A 217 -20.39 -53.85 41.63
CA ASP A 217 -20.14 -54.94 42.59
C ASP A 217 -18.69 -55.29 42.95
N GLU A 218 -18.22 -54.59 44.00
CA GLU A 218 -17.18 -55.10 44.88
C GLU A 218 -17.59 -56.46 45.44
N THR A 219 -17.02 -57.54 44.91
CA THR A 219 -16.94 -58.79 45.66
C THR A 219 -15.50 -59.25 45.80
N ILE A 220 -15.05 -59.13 47.06
CA ILE A 220 -14.02 -59.88 47.77
C ILE A 220 -12.72 -59.11 48.05
N GLN A 221 -12.43 -59.06 49.35
CA GLN A 221 -11.32 -58.36 50.01
C GLN A 221 -9.95 -58.75 49.46
N GLY A 222 -9.13 -57.72 49.20
CA GLY A 222 -7.67 -57.77 49.36
C GLY A 222 -6.93 -58.74 48.43
N VAL A 223 -6.24 -58.16 47.43
CA VAL A 223 -5.29 -58.81 46.51
C VAL A 223 -5.93 -59.48 45.28
N LYS A 224 -5.85 -58.80 44.13
CA LYS A 224 -6.03 -59.43 42.82
C LYS A 224 -4.79 -60.26 42.50
N THR A 225 -4.95 -61.57 42.39
CA THR A 225 -3.95 -62.45 41.77
C THR A 225 -4.39 -62.71 40.33
N HIS A 226 -3.50 -62.42 39.37
CA HIS A 226 -3.75 -62.69 37.96
C HIS A 226 -3.05 -64.02 37.61
N THR A 227 -3.82 -65.00 37.09
CA THR A 227 -3.32 -66.31 36.65
C THR A 227 -2.50 -66.26 35.36
N ALA A 228 -2.46 -65.09 34.71
CA ALA A 228 -1.50 -64.74 33.67
C ALA A 228 -1.02 -63.31 33.94
N SER A 229 0.18 -62.95 33.49
CA SER A 229 0.68 -61.58 33.58
C SER A 229 -0.38 -60.61 33.04
N PRO A 230 -0.82 -59.61 33.82
CA PRO A 230 -1.77 -58.64 33.32
C PRO A 230 -1.14 -57.97 32.10
N ILE A 231 -1.84 -58.06 30.98
CA ILE A 231 -1.47 -57.30 29.78
C ILE A 231 -1.75 -55.85 30.14
N VAL A 232 -0.69 -55.09 30.44
CA VAL A 232 -0.76 -53.63 30.43
C VAL A 232 -1.21 -53.25 29.03
N PRO A 233 -2.34 -52.53 28.89
CA PRO A 233 -2.72 -51.98 27.59
C PRO A 233 -1.51 -51.21 27.06
N ASP A 234 -1.11 -51.54 25.83
CA ASP A 234 -0.22 -50.72 25.04
C ASP A 234 -0.70 -49.25 25.10
N LEU A 235 0.25 -48.32 25.06
CA LEU A 235 0.16 -46.90 25.39
C LEU A 235 -0.76 -46.06 24.45
N ALA A 236 -1.82 -46.64 23.92
CA ALA A 236 -2.86 -45.96 23.17
C ALA A 236 -4.00 -45.48 24.10
N ASP A 237 -3.77 -44.29 24.65
CA ASP A 237 -4.77 -43.27 25.04
C ASP A 237 -5.67 -43.45 26.30
N GLY A 238 -5.39 -42.65 27.35
CA GLY A 238 -6.28 -42.35 28.50
C GLY A 238 -6.43 -40.83 28.75
N ASP A 239 -7.46 -40.37 29.49
CA ASP A 239 -8.12 -39.04 29.45
C ASP A 239 -7.28 -37.75 29.66
N ALA A 240 -7.83 -36.60 29.21
CA ALA A 240 -7.29 -35.23 29.23
C ALA A 240 -6.63 -34.76 30.55
N THR A 241 -7.14 -35.17 31.72
CA THR A 241 -6.56 -34.87 33.03
C THR A 241 -5.32 -35.71 33.34
N THR A 242 -5.29 -36.96 32.88
CA THR A 242 -4.11 -37.82 32.90
C THR A 242 -3.10 -37.39 31.81
N LYS A 243 -3.57 -36.85 30.68
CA LYS A 243 -2.76 -36.24 29.61
C LYS A 243 -2.09 -34.94 30.07
N ALA A 244 -2.78 -34.08 30.83
CA ALA A 244 -2.19 -32.87 31.41
C ALA A 244 -1.11 -33.18 32.45
N ALA A 245 -1.21 -34.30 33.16
CA ALA A 245 -0.18 -34.80 34.08
C ALA A 245 0.94 -35.60 33.37
N ASN A 246 0.72 -36.04 32.13
CA ASN A 246 1.66 -36.86 31.38
C ASN A 246 2.56 -35.97 30.50
N ALA A 247 3.86 -35.92 30.84
CA ALA A 247 4.87 -35.12 30.14
C ALA A 247 4.89 -35.36 28.61
N LYS A 248 4.59 -36.58 28.13
CA LYS A 248 4.56 -36.89 26.70
C LYS A 248 3.37 -36.26 25.97
N PHE A 249 2.23 -36.05 26.66
CA PHE A 249 1.04 -35.47 26.04
C PHE A 249 1.12 -33.94 26.01
N VAL A 250 1.64 -33.33 27.08
CA VAL A 250 2.01 -31.90 27.09
C VAL A 250 3.01 -31.62 25.96
N GLN A 251 4.08 -32.42 25.83
CA GLN A 251 5.04 -32.33 24.72
C GLN A 251 4.40 -32.48 23.33
N ARG A 252 3.32 -33.27 23.20
CA ARG A 252 2.61 -33.47 21.92
C ARG A 252 1.67 -32.30 21.59
N ALA A 253 1.06 -31.65 22.58
CA ALA A 253 0.28 -30.42 22.40
C ALA A 253 1.17 -29.20 22.07
N ILE A 254 2.36 -29.17 22.66
CA ILE A 254 3.45 -28.25 22.35
C ILE A 254 3.98 -28.50 20.93
N ALA A 255 4.14 -29.76 20.53
CA ALA A 255 4.47 -30.12 19.16
C ALA A 255 3.37 -29.73 18.14
N LEU A 256 2.08 -29.74 18.53
CA LEU A 256 0.98 -29.25 17.69
C LEU A 256 0.96 -27.72 17.55
N SER A 257 1.50 -26.98 18.52
CA SER A 257 1.74 -25.52 18.42
C SER A 257 3.11 -25.19 17.79
N GLY A 258 3.93 -26.21 17.51
CA GLY A 258 5.24 -26.13 16.84
C GLY A 258 6.36 -25.51 17.68
N ARG A 259 6.07 -24.99 18.89
CA ARG A 259 7.02 -24.25 19.73
C ARG A 259 7.63 -25.16 20.78
N LYS A 260 8.93 -25.10 21.03
CA LYS A 260 9.64 -25.89 22.04
C LYS A 260 9.95 -25.04 23.28
N PRO A 261 10.18 -25.64 24.47
CA PRO A 261 10.70 -24.89 25.61
C PRO A 261 11.95 -24.08 25.22
N GLY A 262 11.99 -22.81 25.61
CA GLY A 262 13.03 -21.85 25.21
C GLY A 262 12.69 -21.02 23.96
N ASP A 263 11.67 -21.37 23.17
CA ASP A 263 11.26 -20.58 22.02
C ASP A 263 10.68 -19.23 22.47
N LEU A 264 11.18 -18.16 21.86
CA LEU A 264 10.67 -16.81 22.03
C LEU A 264 9.62 -16.51 20.95
N PHE A 265 8.49 -15.89 21.34
CA PHE A 265 7.42 -15.57 20.41
C PHE A 265 6.63 -14.32 20.79
N ASP A 266 5.87 -13.83 19.82
CA ASP A 266 5.06 -12.62 19.94
C ASP A 266 3.58 -12.98 20.11
N THR A 267 2.90 -12.23 20.97
CA THR A 267 1.45 -12.32 21.14
C THR A 267 0.83 -10.93 21.28
N ALA A 268 -0.39 -10.77 20.76
CA ALA A 268 -1.20 -9.56 21.00
C ALA A 268 -1.92 -9.59 22.36
N SER A 269 -1.89 -10.73 23.07
CA SER A 269 -2.51 -10.89 24.38
C SER A 269 -1.71 -10.14 25.46
N PRO A 270 -2.37 -9.35 26.34
CA PRO A 270 -1.70 -8.71 27.49
C PRO A 270 -1.32 -9.71 28.59
N ARG A 271 -1.71 -10.98 28.45
CA ARG A 271 -1.40 -12.08 29.38
C ARG A 271 -0.65 -13.18 28.65
N ALA A 272 0.34 -13.78 29.33
CA ALA A 272 1.05 -14.93 28.80
C ALA A 272 0.08 -16.09 28.52
N PRO A 273 0.12 -16.71 27.33
CA PRO A 273 -0.55 -17.99 27.10
C PRO A 273 -0.12 -19.05 28.12
N THR A 274 -1.01 -20.00 28.42
CA THR A 274 -0.71 -21.13 29.31
C THR A 274 0.55 -21.86 28.85
N GLY A 275 1.51 -22.09 29.77
CA GLY A 275 2.79 -22.72 29.45
C GLY A 275 3.87 -21.78 28.93
N SER A 276 3.63 -20.46 28.95
CA SER A 276 4.62 -19.43 28.63
C SER A 276 4.75 -18.38 29.72
N LEU A 277 5.89 -17.70 29.76
CA LEU A 277 6.17 -16.56 30.63
C LEU A 277 6.31 -15.29 29.79
N ILE A 278 5.89 -14.14 30.31
CA ILE A 278 6.21 -12.85 29.70
C ILE A 278 7.70 -12.58 29.89
N VAL A 279 8.37 -12.17 28.82
CA VAL A 279 9.76 -11.74 28.87
C VAL A 279 9.84 -10.43 29.66
N PRO A 280 10.64 -10.36 30.75
CA PRO A 280 10.72 -9.20 31.61
C PRO A 280 11.49 -8.06 30.92
N VAL A 281 11.29 -6.86 31.44
CA VAL A 281 11.97 -5.65 30.94
C VAL A 281 13.32 -5.36 31.60
N SER A 282 13.73 -6.20 32.54
CA SER A 282 15.01 -6.12 33.24
C SER A 282 15.50 -7.53 33.59
N ALA A 283 16.81 -7.65 33.78
CA ALA A 283 17.43 -8.90 34.20
C ALA A 283 16.71 -9.43 35.45
N SER A 284 16.18 -10.65 35.33
CA SER A 284 15.34 -11.28 36.35
C SER A 284 15.73 -12.73 36.49
N ASN A 285 15.86 -13.17 37.73
CA ASN A 285 16.12 -14.56 38.06
C ASN A 285 14.80 -15.28 38.38
N ILE A 286 14.63 -16.47 37.82
CA ILE A 286 13.46 -17.33 38.05
C ILE A 286 13.89 -18.67 38.66
N SER A 287 12.96 -19.37 39.31
CA SER A 287 13.23 -20.62 40.01
C SER A 287 13.51 -21.79 39.05
N ARG A 288 14.60 -22.53 39.30
CA ARG A 288 14.93 -23.77 38.58
C ARG A 288 13.94 -24.89 38.85
N SER A 289 13.40 -24.97 40.07
CA SER A 289 12.43 -26.02 40.44
C SER A 289 11.03 -25.77 39.91
N ALA A 290 10.65 -24.50 39.78
CA ALA A 290 9.37 -24.12 39.18
C ALA A 290 9.38 -24.25 37.65
N TYR A 291 10.54 -24.02 37.00
CA TYR A 291 10.69 -24.02 35.55
C TYR A 291 11.85 -24.91 35.05
N PRO A 292 11.85 -26.22 35.36
CA PRO A 292 12.99 -27.11 35.09
C PRO A 292 13.21 -27.36 33.58
N THR A 293 12.13 -27.41 32.80
CA THR A 293 12.15 -27.59 31.34
C THR A 293 12.75 -26.39 30.63
N LEU A 294 12.36 -25.18 31.03
CA LEU A 294 12.95 -23.95 30.51
C LEU A 294 14.42 -23.82 30.91
N PHE A 295 14.75 -24.11 32.17
CA PHE A 295 16.13 -24.10 32.66
C PHE A 295 17.03 -24.98 31.78
N ASN A 296 16.62 -26.22 31.51
CA ASN A 296 17.37 -27.14 30.67
C ASN A 296 17.45 -26.70 29.20
N ALA A 297 16.45 -25.97 28.71
CA ALA A 297 16.41 -25.52 27.31
C ALA A 297 17.32 -24.31 27.04
N ILE A 298 17.45 -23.38 27.99
CA ILE A 298 18.19 -22.11 27.78
C ILE A 298 19.56 -22.06 28.48
N THR A 299 19.97 -23.16 29.14
CA THR A 299 21.28 -23.28 29.78
C THR A 299 21.99 -24.54 29.32
N ILE A 300 23.32 -24.53 29.39
CA ILE A 300 24.14 -25.69 29.05
C ILE A 300 24.46 -26.41 30.36
N GLN A 301 24.04 -27.67 30.42
CA GLN A 301 24.28 -28.59 31.52
C GLN A 301 25.39 -29.55 31.12
N THR A 302 26.50 -29.57 31.86
CA THR A 302 27.59 -30.52 31.65
C THR A 302 28.13 -30.99 32.99
N THR A 303 28.96 -32.03 32.97
CA THR A 303 29.81 -32.39 34.10
C THR A 303 31.26 -32.05 33.80
N GLY A 304 32.08 -31.92 34.83
CA GLY A 304 33.51 -31.65 34.73
C GLY A 304 34.21 -31.81 36.07
N SER A 305 35.51 -31.56 36.11
CA SER A 305 36.32 -31.66 37.31
C SER A 305 36.93 -30.30 37.67
N THR A 306 36.76 -29.90 38.93
CA THR A 306 37.39 -28.73 39.53
C THR A 306 38.68 -29.13 40.24
N THR A 307 39.67 -28.23 40.25
CA THR A 307 40.89 -28.39 41.03
C THR A 307 41.12 -27.10 41.80
N ASN A 308 41.26 -27.19 43.12
CA ASN A 308 41.46 -26.04 43.99
C ASN A 308 42.65 -25.19 43.53
N ALA A 309 42.48 -23.87 43.57
CA ALA A 309 43.46 -22.88 43.11
C ALA A 309 43.85 -22.98 41.62
N ASN A 310 43.02 -23.63 40.79
CA ASN A 310 43.22 -23.72 39.34
C ASN A 310 42.00 -23.12 38.61
N ASN A 311 42.24 -22.41 37.52
CA ASN A 311 41.19 -21.83 36.68
C ASN A 311 40.73 -22.74 35.54
N THR A 312 41.25 -23.96 35.43
CA THR A 312 40.87 -24.86 34.33
C THR A 312 39.95 -25.98 34.83
N LEU A 313 38.71 -25.99 34.32
CA LEU A 313 37.83 -27.15 34.40
C LEU A 313 38.28 -28.20 33.39
N THR A 314 38.48 -29.42 33.87
CA THR A 314 38.91 -30.56 33.05
C THR A 314 37.81 -31.60 32.94
N ALA A 315 37.98 -32.57 32.04
CA ALA A 315 37.01 -33.66 31.82
C ALA A 315 35.58 -33.16 31.52
N VAL A 316 35.47 -32.04 30.80
CA VAL A 316 34.18 -31.55 30.32
C VAL A 316 33.76 -32.42 29.12
N GLY A 317 32.53 -32.94 29.14
CA GLY A 317 32.06 -33.87 28.11
C GLY A 317 31.93 -33.24 26.72
N SER A 318 31.49 -31.98 26.65
CA SER A 318 31.40 -31.19 25.43
C SER A 318 31.35 -29.70 25.78
N THR A 319 31.97 -28.86 24.94
CA THR A 319 31.87 -27.39 25.02
C THR A 319 31.04 -26.79 23.89
N VAL A 320 30.22 -27.59 23.20
CA VAL A 320 29.32 -27.10 22.15
C VAL A 320 28.33 -26.09 22.75
N GLY A 321 28.21 -24.92 22.14
CA GLY A 321 27.34 -23.83 22.59
C GLY A 321 27.89 -22.95 23.72
N VAL A 322 28.99 -23.35 24.38
CA VAL A 322 29.65 -22.53 25.41
C VAL A 322 30.36 -21.38 24.73
N GLU A 323 30.14 -20.12 25.13
CA GLU A 323 30.90 -18.98 24.60
C GLU A 323 31.69 -18.25 25.68
N ILE A 324 32.77 -17.58 25.25
CA ILE A 324 33.57 -16.73 26.14
C ILE A 324 32.67 -15.61 26.69
N GLY A 325 32.76 -15.37 27.99
CA GLY A 325 31.94 -14.40 28.72
C GLY A 325 30.69 -14.99 29.38
N TYR A 326 30.28 -16.22 29.04
CA TYR A 326 29.11 -16.82 29.67
C TYR A 326 29.32 -17.05 31.18
N PRO A 327 28.35 -16.65 32.03
CA PRO A 327 28.33 -16.99 33.44
C PRO A 327 28.28 -18.50 33.66
N ILE A 328 29.08 -18.98 34.62
CA ILE A 328 29.22 -20.41 34.95
C ILE A 328 29.07 -20.62 36.46
N SER A 329 28.39 -21.69 36.84
CA SER A 329 28.18 -22.07 38.24
C SER A 329 28.27 -23.59 38.41
N GLY A 330 28.59 -24.01 39.62
CA GLY A 330 28.72 -25.42 39.98
C GLY A 330 29.50 -25.57 41.28
N PRO A 331 29.50 -26.77 41.89
CA PRO A 331 30.31 -27.04 43.07
C PRO A 331 31.80 -26.77 42.81
N GLY A 332 32.44 -25.99 43.69
CA GLY A 332 33.85 -25.60 43.57
C GLY A 332 34.12 -24.42 42.63
N ILE A 333 33.09 -23.85 42.00
CA ILE A 333 33.18 -22.65 41.16
C ILE A 333 32.71 -21.44 41.99
N GLN A 334 33.52 -20.39 42.03
CA GLN A 334 33.21 -19.19 42.81
C GLN A 334 32.04 -18.39 42.18
N ALA A 335 31.27 -17.68 43.01
CA ALA A 335 30.21 -16.81 42.51
C ALA A 335 30.77 -15.70 41.60
N GLY A 336 30.05 -15.38 40.51
CA GLY A 336 30.49 -14.38 39.53
C GLY A 336 31.54 -14.87 38.52
N THR A 337 31.90 -16.16 38.53
CA THR A 337 32.82 -16.74 37.55
C THR A 337 32.21 -16.75 36.15
N THR A 338 33.04 -16.48 35.14
CA THR A 338 32.70 -16.52 33.71
C THR A 338 33.70 -17.36 32.93
N VAL A 339 33.31 -17.82 31.75
CA VAL A 339 34.19 -18.55 30.83
C VAL A 339 35.16 -17.58 30.14
N THR A 340 36.46 -17.81 30.24
CA THR A 340 37.51 -17.02 29.57
C THR A 340 38.16 -17.74 28.39
N GLY A 341 37.99 -19.06 28.30
CA GLY A 341 38.50 -19.88 27.21
C GLY A 341 37.84 -21.25 27.18
N LYS A 342 37.89 -21.92 26.03
CA LYS A 342 37.37 -23.29 25.84
C LYS A 342 38.25 -24.09 24.88
N THR A 343 38.41 -25.38 25.15
CA THR A 343 38.80 -26.41 24.17
C THR A 343 37.65 -27.43 24.06
N ALA A 344 37.79 -28.50 23.27
CA ALA A 344 36.74 -29.51 23.16
C ALA A 344 36.31 -30.14 24.51
N ASN A 345 37.22 -30.21 25.49
CA ASN A 345 37.01 -30.92 26.76
C ASN A 345 37.46 -30.15 28.01
N THR A 346 37.85 -28.88 27.85
CA THR A 346 38.25 -28.02 28.98
C THR A 346 37.64 -26.64 28.86
N ILE A 347 37.39 -26.01 30.01
CA ILE A 347 36.88 -24.64 30.11
C ILE A 347 37.79 -23.87 31.06
N THR A 348 38.27 -22.70 30.63
CA THR A 348 39.02 -21.78 31.48
C THR A 348 38.07 -20.79 32.15
N LEU A 349 38.26 -20.58 33.45
CA LEU A 349 37.47 -19.74 34.33
C LEU A 349 38.14 -18.37 34.53
N SER A 350 37.35 -17.34 34.80
CA SER A 350 37.86 -16.02 35.21
C SER A 350 38.38 -16.00 36.65
N LEU A 351 37.92 -16.92 37.50
CA LEU A 351 38.35 -17.10 38.89
C LEU A 351 38.79 -18.54 39.11
N ASN A 352 39.78 -18.75 39.97
CA ASN A 352 40.23 -20.09 40.33
C ASN A 352 39.13 -20.86 41.08
N ALA A 353 38.95 -22.14 40.78
CA ALA A 353 38.11 -23.02 41.56
C ALA A 353 38.61 -23.07 43.02
N ASN A 354 37.69 -23.11 43.98
CA ASN A 354 38.00 -23.08 45.42
C ASN A 354 37.89 -24.47 46.10
N ALA A 355 37.64 -25.51 45.30
CA ALA A 355 37.58 -26.89 45.76
C ALA A 355 38.04 -27.83 44.65
N THR A 356 38.51 -29.01 45.04
CA THR A 356 38.83 -30.11 44.11
C THR A 356 37.74 -31.15 44.18
N ALA A 357 37.08 -31.43 43.06
CA ALA A 357 36.07 -32.47 42.94
C ALA A 357 35.94 -32.94 41.48
N ALA A 358 35.68 -34.22 41.26
CA ALA A 358 35.49 -34.79 39.93
C ALA A 358 33.99 -35.00 39.63
N GLY A 359 33.60 -34.85 38.37
CA GLY A 359 32.23 -35.11 37.91
C GLY A 359 31.18 -34.15 38.48
N VAL A 360 31.57 -32.94 38.88
CA VAL A 360 30.64 -31.93 39.41
C VAL A 360 29.69 -31.45 38.32
N ALA A 361 28.42 -31.23 38.68
CA ALA A 361 27.44 -30.63 37.79
C ALA A 361 27.77 -29.16 37.56
N ILE A 362 27.86 -28.78 36.29
CA ILE A 362 28.23 -27.45 35.83
C ILE A 362 27.07 -26.89 35.00
N VAL A 363 26.69 -25.67 35.31
CA VAL A 363 25.66 -24.91 34.62
C VAL A 363 26.30 -23.67 34.00
N ILE A 364 26.20 -23.56 32.69
CA ILE A 364 26.62 -22.37 31.94
C ILE A 364 25.36 -21.72 31.40
N ALA A 365 25.08 -20.50 31.84
CA ALA A 365 23.80 -19.85 31.58
C ALA A 365 24.03 -18.50 30.89
N PRO A 366 23.76 -18.38 29.58
CA PRO A 366 23.99 -17.16 28.80
C PRO A 366 23.32 -15.92 29.40
N TRP A 367 22.16 -16.12 30.02
CA TRP A 367 21.32 -15.06 30.60
C TRP A 367 21.58 -14.84 32.10
N GLY A 368 22.55 -15.56 32.68
CA GLY A 368 22.90 -15.50 34.09
C GLY A 368 22.63 -16.80 34.84
N VAL A 369 23.51 -17.13 35.78
CA VAL A 369 23.39 -18.34 36.62
C VAL A 369 22.50 -18.17 37.84
N GLY A 370 21.87 -16.99 37.99
CA GLY A 370 21.11 -16.63 39.18
C GLY A 370 21.99 -16.58 40.43
N ASP A 371 21.51 -17.19 41.50
CA ASP A 371 22.26 -17.46 42.73
C ASP A 371 23.26 -18.64 42.60
N GLY A 372 23.36 -19.25 41.43
CA GLY A 372 24.22 -20.41 41.15
C GLY A 372 23.64 -21.75 41.58
N VAL A 373 22.49 -21.78 42.29
CA VAL A 373 21.96 -23.00 42.91
C VAL A 373 20.47 -23.19 42.61
N SER A 374 19.62 -22.25 43.00
CA SER A 374 18.15 -22.40 42.98
C SER A 374 17.47 -21.60 41.87
N THR A 375 18.16 -20.62 41.31
CA THR A 375 17.62 -19.71 40.29
C THR A 375 18.49 -19.64 39.05
N PHE A 376 17.94 -19.12 37.96
CA PHE A 376 18.67 -18.84 36.72
C PHE A 376 18.11 -17.58 36.07
N GLY A 377 18.94 -16.91 35.28
CA GLY A 377 18.57 -15.71 34.57
C GLY A 377 17.68 -16.03 33.37
N MET A 378 16.62 -15.25 33.20
CA MET A 378 15.75 -15.32 32.04
C MET A 378 16.18 -14.28 30.99
N PRO A 379 16.00 -14.53 29.68
CA PRO A 379 16.14 -13.49 28.67
C PRO A 379 15.26 -12.29 29.04
N TYR A 380 15.75 -11.08 28.83
CA TYR A 380 15.01 -9.85 29.12
C TYR A 380 15.13 -8.88 27.95
N CYS A 381 14.13 -8.02 27.79
CA CYS A 381 14.09 -7.00 26.75
C CYS A 381 13.93 -5.63 27.40
N PRO A 382 15.01 -4.84 27.55
CA PRO A 382 14.93 -3.51 28.14
C PRO A 382 13.89 -2.63 27.46
N VAL A 383 13.33 -1.69 28.22
CA VAL A 383 12.42 -0.68 27.66
C VAL A 383 13.13 0.08 26.53
N GLY A 384 12.47 0.18 25.37
CA GLY A 384 13.02 0.84 24.18
C GLY A 384 13.84 -0.06 23.25
N TYR A 385 14.01 -1.34 23.57
CA TYR A 385 14.70 -2.32 22.72
C TYR A 385 13.71 -3.32 22.11
N THR A 386 14.06 -3.91 20.97
CA THR A 386 13.31 -4.99 20.31
C THR A 386 14.25 -6.11 19.89
N PHE A 387 13.76 -7.35 19.87
CA PHE A 387 14.49 -8.47 19.30
C PHE A 387 14.43 -8.37 17.76
N VAL A 388 15.53 -7.97 17.13
CA VAL A 388 15.70 -8.07 15.69
C VAL A 388 16.36 -9.42 15.40
N GLN A 389 15.76 -10.23 14.53
CA GLN A 389 16.37 -11.46 14.05
C GLN A 389 17.68 -11.11 13.36
N ALA A 390 18.81 -11.34 14.01
CA ALA A 390 20.12 -11.22 13.39
C ALA A 390 20.29 -12.33 12.35
N SER A 391 19.88 -12.09 11.10
CA SER A 391 20.49 -12.79 9.97
C SER A 391 21.97 -12.40 9.93
N ALA A 392 22.85 -13.32 9.50
CA ALA A 392 24.30 -13.07 9.40
C ALA A 392 24.68 -11.86 8.52
N ASN A 393 23.71 -11.28 7.80
CA ASN A 393 23.85 -10.11 6.95
C ASN A 393 23.38 -8.79 7.59
N LEU A 394 22.89 -8.79 8.84
CA LEU A 394 22.59 -7.55 9.57
C LEU A 394 23.87 -6.99 10.20
N GLY A 395 24.76 -6.52 9.32
CA GLY A 395 25.95 -5.78 9.70
C GLY A 395 25.60 -4.44 10.33
N THR A 396 26.01 -4.25 11.58
CA THR A 396 26.60 -3.01 12.11
C THR A 396 25.84 -1.67 12.09
N ALA A 397 24.54 -1.62 11.79
CA ALA A 397 23.75 -0.41 12.04
C ALA A 397 22.24 -0.68 12.14
N THR A 398 21.76 -0.93 13.35
CA THR A 398 20.35 -0.64 13.68
C THR A 398 20.32 0.18 14.95
N VAL A 399 20.57 1.49 14.81
CA VAL A 399 19.98 2.45 15.72
C VAL A 399 18.49 2.44 15.40
N GLY A 400 17.68 1.93 16.31
CA GLY A 400 16.23 1.88 16.16
C GLY A 400 15.67 3.29 16.23
N GLU A 401 15.72 4.03 15.14
CA GLU A 401 14.72 5.05 14.89
C GLU A 401 13.55 4.36 14.18
N VAL A 402 12.33 4.53 14.70
CA VAL A 402 11.16 4.52 13.81
C VAL A 402 11.32 5.75 12.95
N ILE A 403 12.13 5.63 11.90
CA ILE A 403 12.27 6.69 10.92
C ILE A 403 10.94 6.68 10.19
N ALA A 404 10.08 7.62 10.55
CA ALA A 404 9.25 8.25 9.53
C ALA A 404 10.24 8.75 8.46
N HIS A 405 10.57 7.91 7.49
CA HIS A 405 11.50 8.28 6.46
C HIS A 405 10.72 9.10 5.45
N THR A 406 11.17 10.32 5.26
CA THR A 406 10.75 11.11 4.12
C THR A 406 11.51 10.59 2.90
N HIS A 407 10.91 10.66 1.72
CA HIS A 407 11.65 10.50 0.48
C HIS A 407 12.34 11.83 0.18
N PRO A 408 13.66 11.99 0.38
CA PRO A 408 14.36 13.09 -0.24
C PRO A 408 14.51 12.75 -1.73
N ALA A 409 13.63 13.28 -2.55
CA ALA A 409 13.97 13.46 -3.95
C ALA A 409 15.11 14.49 -4.00
N GLN A 410 16.36 14.03 -4.15
CA GLN A 410 17.43 14.90 -4.62
C GLN A 410 17.10 15.28 -6.07
N ILE A 411 16.35 16.35 -6.25
CA ILE A 411 16.39 17.07 -7.52
C ILE A 411 17.79 17.67 -7.58
N ARG A 412 18.68 17.01 -8.32
CA ARG A 412 19.94 17.61 -8.76
C ARG A 412 19.56 18.84 -9.58
N GLY A 413 19.61 20.00 -8.95
CA GLY A 413 19.48 21.28 -9.61
C GLY A 413 20.64 21.46 -10.59
N GLY A 414 20.38 21.16 -11.86
CA GLY A 414 21.11 21.70 -13.00
C GLY A 414 20.30 22.86 -13.57
N SER A 415 20.77 24.06 -13.28
CA SER A 415 20.45 25.40 -13.79
C SER A 415 19.39 25.54 -14.89
N SER A 416 18.30 26.25 -14.59
CA SER A 416 17.75 27.28 -15.50
C SER A 416 16.86 28.25 -14.67
N PRO A 417 16.94 29.57 -14.91
CA PRO A 417 16.47 30.57 -13.94
C PRO A 417 14.98 30.87 -14.04
N ASP A 418 14.42 31.14 -12.85
CA ASP A 418 13.35 32.08 -12.49
C ASP A 418 11.95 31.92 -13.14
N GLN A 419 10.98 31.41 -12.39
CA GLN A 419 10.03 32.09 -11.47
C GLN A 419 8.71 32.38 -12.18
N ASP A 420 7.67 31.61 -11.83
CA ASP A 420 6.41 32.12 -11.27
C ASP A 420 5.37 30.99 -11.23
N GLY A 421 4.81 30.72 -10.04
CA GLY A 421 3.77 29.71 -9.87
C GLY A 421 3.59 29.32 -8.41
N THR A 422 2.65 30.00 -7.75
CA THR A 422 2.30 29.85 -6.33
C THR A 422 1.74 28.47 -6.02
N GLY A 423 2.64 27.55 -5.72
CA GLY A 423 2.35 26.23 -5.21
C GLY A 423 3.42 25.80 -4.23
N ARG A 424 3.76 26.67 -3.26
CA ARG A 424 4.45 26.20 -2.05
C ARG A 424 3.47 25.24 -1.39
N GLY A 425 3.60 23.95 -1.70
CA GLY A 425 2.94 22.87 -1.00
C GLY A 425 3.19 23.12 0.48
N SER A 426 2.17 23.63 1.16
CA SER A 426 2.21 23.78 2.59
C SER A 426 2.35 22.36 3.11
N LEU A 427 3.53 22.06 3.64
CA LEU A 427 3.78 20.87 4.44
C LEU A 427 2.98 21.06 5.73
N ILE A 428 1.65 21.00 5.63
CA ILE A 428 0.75 20.91 6.77
C ILE A 428 0.88 19.48 7.25
N SER A 429 1.63 19.39 8.34
CA SER A 429 1.49 18.44 9.42
C SER A 429 1.44 16.97 9.04
N VAL A 430 2.43 16.24 9.57
CA VAL A 430 2.28 14.92 10.18
C VAL A 430 0.81 14.49 10.25
N THR A 431 0.43 13.43 9.53
CA THR A 431 -0.85 12.76 9.75
C THR A 431 -0.86 12.30 11.19
N GLY A 432 -1.49 13.10 12.06
CA GLY A 432 -1.75 12.72 13.44
C GLY A 432 -2.64 11.48 13.45
N SER A 433 -2.49 10.66 14.49
CA SER A 433 -3.36 9.52 14.76
C SER A 433 -4.82 9.93 14.58
N THR A 434 -5.52 9.35 13.61
CA THR A 434 -6.97 9.59 13.33
C THR A 434 -7.89 8.95 14.39
N GLY A 435 -7.31 8.49 15.49
CA GLY A 435 -8.04 7.99 16.62
C GLY A 435 -8.16 9.02 17.73
N GLY A 436 -9.35 9.18 18.32
CA GLY A 436 -9.56 10.04 19.49
C GLY A 436 -8.71 9.63 20.70
N PRO A 437 -8.82 10.29 21.87
CA PRO A 437 -7.97 10.01 23.04
C PRO A 437 -8.02 8.56 23.58
N ALA A 438 -8.96 7.73 23.10
CA ALA A 438 -9.04 6.29 23.37
C ALA A 438 -8.25 5.42 22.36
N ASN A 439 -7.87 5.95 21.21
CA ASN A 439 -7.07 5.29 20.19
C ASN A 439 -5.62 5.76 20.33
N LEU A 440 -4.84 4.97 21.06
CA LEU A 440 -3.39 5.04 21.00
C LEU A 440 -2.94 4.90 19.53
N ALA A 441 -1.88 5.61 19.15
CA ALA A 441 -1.32 5.61 17.78
C ALA A 441 -1.32 4.19 17.18
N ALA A 442 -1.75 4.07 15.91
CA ALA A 442 -1.85 2.80 15.19
C ALA A 442 -0.53 2.02 15.24
N GLY A 443 -0.41 1.18 16.26
CA GLY A 443 0.75 0.36 16.55
C GLY A 443 0.28 -0.82 17.38
N MET A 444 0.50 -2.04 16.88
CA MET A 444 0.23 -3.24 17.66
C MET A 444 1.24 -3.31 18.81
N ARG A 445 0.76 -3.19 20.05
CA ARG A 445 1.56 -3.59 21.22
C ARG A 445 1.63 -5.11 21.24
N VAL A 446 2.79 -5.66 20.90
CA VAL A 446 3.07 -7.09 21.03
C VAL A 446 3.77 -7.36 22.35
N THR A 447 3.29 -8.37 23.08
CA THR A 447 3.95 -8.91 24.26
C THR A 447 4.89 -10.03 23.84
N LYS A 448 6.15 -9.96 24.26
CA LYS A 448 7.12 -11.04 24.05
C LYS A 448 6.95 -12.09 25.14
N CYS A 449 6.85 -13.34 24.73
CA CYS A 449 6.72 -14.48 25.62
C CYS A 449 7.80 -15.54 25.33
N ILE A 450 8.14 -16.34 26.33
CA ILE A 450 9.02 -17.49 26.23
C ILE A 450 8.27 -18.75 26.66
N GLN A 451 8.36 -19.81 25.87
CA GLN A 451 7.72 -21.09 26.16
C GLN A 451 8.50 -21.83 27.26
N TYR A 452 7.82 -22.32 28.30
CA TYR A 452 8.45 -23.11 29.37
C TYR A 452 7.88 -24.52 29.52
N LEU A 453 6.60 -24.75 29.22
CA LEU A 453 6.05 -26.11 29.17
C LEU A 453 6.44 -26.78 27.88
#